data_AF-A0A947Z947-F1
#
_entry.id   AF-A0A947Z947-F1
#
_cell.length_a   1.000
_cell.length_b   1.000
_cell.length_c   1.000
_cell.angle_alpha   90.00
_cell.angle_beta   90.00
_cell.angle_gamma   90.00
#
_symmetry.space_group_name_H-M   'P 1'
#
loop_
_entity.id
_entity.type
_entity.pdbx_description
1 polymer ?
#
loop_
_entity_poly.entity_id
_entity_poly.type
_entity_poly.pdbx_seq_one_letter_code
_entity_poly.pdbx_strand_id
1 'polypeptide(L)' 'MITKGIIKKGEYFDSVTLMIVSRKLSAVEGVADSSIVMGTSENKAILESAGLLIDTFTESSDTDLLVAIKAEDQLTFE' A
#
# COMPACT_ATOMS: atom_id res chain seq x y z
N MET A 1 6.76 11.48 9.69
CA MET A 1 6.66 10.49 8.61
C MET A 1 6.30 9.15 9.21
N ILE A 2 5.04 8.75 9.07
CA ILE A 2 4.47 7.48 9.54
C ILE A 2 4.12 6.66 8.30
N THR A 3 4.52 5.39 8.26
CA THR A 3 4.07 4.44 7.24
C THR A 3 3.03 3.53 7.86
N LYS A 4 1.84 3.49 7.27
CA LYS A 4 0.76 2.55 7.62
C LYS A 4 0.42 1.72 6.41
N GLY A 5 -0.16 0.56 6.67
CA GLY A 5 -0.66 -0.28 5.60
C GLY A 5 -1.71 -1.27 6.06
N ILE A 6 -2.47 -1.75 5.09
CA ILE A 6 -3.55 -2.74 5.29
C ILE A 6 -3.39 -3.87 4.29
N ILE A 7 -3.79 -5.07 4.71
CA ILE A 7 -3.85 -6.26 3.86
C ILE A 7 -5.32 -6.54 3.56
N LYS A 8 -5.66 -6.57 2.28
CA LYS A 8 -6.98 -6.95 1.77
C LYS A 8 -6.89 -8.35 1.17
N LYS A 9 -7.42 -9.33 1.89
CA LYS A 9 -7.38 -10.75 1.48
C LYS A 9 -8.43 -11.06 0.42
N GLY A 10 -8.03 -11.76 -0.64
CA GLY A 10 -8.94 -12.49 -1.53
C GLY A 10 -9.83 -11.66 -2.47
N GLU A 11 -9.53 -10.38 -2.67
CA GLU A 11 -10.22 -9.55 -3.68
C GLU A 11 -9.28 -9.30 -4.85
N TYR A 12 -9.61 -9.87 -6.02
CA TYR A 12 -8.91 -9.56 -7.26
C TYR A 12 -9.44 -8.23 -7.80
N PHE A 13 -8.62 -7.19 -7.69
CA PHE A 13 -8.91 -5.89 -8.28
C PHE A 13 -8.22 -5.78 -9.64
N ASP A 14 -8.91 -5.18 -10.61
CA ASP A 14 -8.25 -4.85 -11.86
C ASP A 14 -7.19 -3.75 -11.65
N SER A 15 -6.15 -3.77 -12.49
CA SER A 15 -5.00 -2.86 -12.36
C SER A 15 -5.37 -1.38 -12.54
N VAL A 16 -6.47 -1.06 -13.23
CA VAL A 16 -6.95 0.32 -13.44
C VAL A 16 -7.57 0.86 -12.15
N THR A 17 -8.37 0.05 -11.47
CA THR A 17 -8.96 0.35 -10.16
C THR A 17 -7.86 0.61 -9.14
N LEU A 18 -6.83 -0.24 -9.08
CA LEU A 18 -5.68 -0.03 -8.17
C LEU A 18 -4.93 1.27 -8.50
N MET A 19 -4.70 1.56 -9.78
CA MET A 19 -4.03 2.79 -10.21
C MET A 19 -4.85 4.05 -9.83
N ILE A 20 -6.17 4.03 -10.00
CA ILE A 20 -7.03 5.16 -9.65
C ILE A 20 -7.01 5.40 -8.14
N VAL A 21 -7.10 4.35 -7.32
CA VAL A 21 -7.10 4.48 -5.86
C VAL A 21 -5.73 4.95 -5.35
N SER A 22 -4.63 4.41 -5.88
CA SER A 22 -3.27 4.87 -5.55
C SER A 22 -3.07 6.35 -5.89
N ARG A 23 -3.53 6.81 -7.06
CA ARG A 23 -3.46 8.24 -7.42
C ARG A 23 -4.29 9.14 -6.50
N LYS A 24 -5.49 8.68 -6.11
CA LYS A 24 -6.34 9.42 -5.17
C LYS A 24 -5.69 9.52 -3.79
N LEU A 25 -5.09 8.44 -3.32
CA LEU A 25 -4.36 8.41 -2.04
C LEU A 25 -3.16 9.36 -2.05
N SER A 26 -2.34 9.32 -3.10
CA SER A 26 -1.19 10.24 -3.21
C SER A 26 -1.58 11.71 -3.39
N ALA A 27 -2.85 12.01 -3.70
CA ALA A 27 -3.36 13.37 -3.79
C ALA A 27 -3.94 13.90 -2.47
N VAL A 28 -4.00 13.08 -1.42
CA VAL A 28 -4.43 13.50 -0.09
C VAL A 28 -3.34 14.36 0.53
N GLU A 29 -3.73 15.53 1.05
CA GLU A 29 -2.81 16.43 1.76
C GLU A 29 -2.16 15.70 2.95
N GLY A 30 -0.83 15.85 3.08
CA GLY A 30 -0.05 15.15 4.09
C GLY A 30 0.40 13.74 3.69
N VAL A 31 -0.07 13.16 2.58
CA VAL A 31 0.50 11.92 2.01
C VAL A 31 1.78 12.26 1.25
N ALA A 32 2.89 11.68 1.69
CA ALA A 32 4.18 11.80 1.01
C ALA A 32 4.35 10.74 -0.08
N ASP A 33 3.84 9.52 0.15
CA ASP A 33 3.89 8.44 -0.83
C ASP A 33 2.78 7.39 -0.57
N SER A 34 2.31 6.73 -1.62
CA SER A 34 1.36 5.62 -1.49
C SER A 34 1.54 4.58 -2.60
N SER A 35 1.34 3.31 -2.24
CA SER A 35 1.46 2.19 -3.17
C SER A 35 0.39 1.15 -2.91
N ILE A 36 -0.17 0.59 -3.98
CA ILE A 36 -1.12 -0.51 -3.91
C ILE A 36 -0.66 -1.60 -4.87
N VAL A 37 -0.33 -2.76 -4.32
CA VAL A 37 0.27 -3.88 -5.06
C VAL A 37 -0.22 -5.22 -4.54
N MET A 38 -0.07 -6.28 -5.33
CA MET A 38 -0.29 -7.65 -4.85
C MET A 38 0.86 -8.10 -3.95
N GLY A 39 0.64 -9.01 -3.02
CA GLY A 39 1.59 -9.43 -1.99
C GLY A 39 2.71 -10.36 -2.47
N THR A 40 3.02 -10.37 -3.76
CA THR A 40 4.10 -11.18 -4.33
C THR A 40 5.46 -10.74 -3.81
N SER A 41 6.45 -11.64 -3.85
CA SER A 41 7.84 -11.36 -3.48
C SER A 41 8.43 -10.14 -4.19
N GLU A 42 8.15 -9.98 -5.48
CA GLU A 42 8.66 -8.89 -6.31
C GLU A 42 8.08 -7.56 -5.87
N ASN A 43 6.77 -7.52 -5.61
CA ASN A 43 6.08 -6.32 -5.16
C ASN A 43 6.50 -5.92 -3.74
N LYS A 44 6.77 -6.89 -2.86
CA LYS A 44 7.33 -6.61 -1.52
C LYS A 44 8.71 -5.95 -1.62
N ALA A 45 9.57 -6.40 -2.54
CA ALA A 45 10.88 -5.76 -2.78
C ALA A 45 10.75 -4.34 -3.34
N ILE A 46 9.73 -4.08 -4.17
CA ILE A 46 9.40 -2.72 -4.64
C ILE A 46 8.98 -1.83 -3.46
N LEU A 47 8.11 -2.32 -2.56
CA LEU A 47 7.71 -1.60 -1.36
C LEU A 47 8.90 -1.32 -0.44
N GLU A 48 9.83 -2.27 -0.30
CA GLU A 48 11.05 -2.07 0.49
C GLU A 48 11.92 -0.96 -0.09
N SER A 49 12.13 -0.98 -1.41
CA SER A 49 12.92 0.03 -2.12
C SER A 49 12.29 1.42 -2.03
N ALA A 50 10.95 1.50 -1.95
CA ALA A 50 10.20 2.75 -1.75
C ALA A 50 10.13 3.19 -0.27
N GLY A 51 10.61 2.39 0.68
CA GLY A 51 10.47 2.65 2.12
C GLY A 51 9.01 2.57 2.61
N LEU A 52 8.21 1.75 1.94
CA LEU A 52 6.78 1.50 2.18
C LEU A 52 6.49 0.09 2.72
N LEU A 53 7.50 -0.78 2.79
CA LEU A 53 7.35 -2.10 3.40
C LEU A 53 7.18 -1.95 4.92
N ILE A 54 6.16 -2.60 5.46
CA ILE A 54 5.90 -2.68 6.90
C ILE A 54 5.83 -4.14 7.34
N ASP A 55 6.14 -4.41 8.61
CA ASP A 55 6.20 -5.77 9.17
C ASP A 55 4.90 -6.56 8.92
N THR A 56 3.74 -5.91 8.97
CA THR A 56 2.45 -6.54 8.72
C THR A 56 2.38 -7.23 7.35
N PHE A 57 3.04 -6.68 6.32
CA PHE A 57 3.04 -7.26 4.97
C PHE A 57 3.86 -8.55 4.84
N THR A 58 4.70 -8.87 5.82
CA THR A 58 5.46 -10.13 5.80
C THR A 58 4.53 -11.34 5.89
N GLU A 59 3.37 -11.19 6.55
CA GLU A 59 2.36 -12.25 6.71
C GLU A 59 1.40 -12.39 5.51
N SER A 60 1.53 -11.54 4.48
CA SER A 60 0.64 -11.58 3.32
C SER A 60 1.01 -12.71 2.35
N SER A 61 -0.01 -13.27 1.69
CA SER A 61 0.13 -14.15 0.54
C SER A 61 0.32 -13.36 -0.76
N ASP A 62 0.77 -14.02 -1.82
CA ASP A 62 0.92 -13.46 -3.16
C ASP A 62 -0.40 -12.95 -3.75
N THR A 63 -1.52 -13.53 -3.31
CA THR A 63 -2.88 -13.15 -3.74
C THR A 63 -3.50 -12.02 -2.93
N ASP A 64 -2.82 -11.54 -1.88
CA ASP A 64 -3.35 -10.47 -1.03
C ASP A 64 -3.02 -9.11 -1.62
N LEU A 65 -3.93 -8.16 -1.49
CA LEU A 65 -3.68 -6.77 -1.85
C LEU A 65 -3.03 -6.04 -0.68
N LEU A 66 -1.89 -5.40 -0.94
CA LEU A 66 -1.15 -4.58 0.01
C LEU A 66 -1.38 -3.10 -0.34
N VAL A 67 -1.86 -2.34 0.64
CA VAL A 67 -2.02 -0.89 0.52
C VAL A 67 -1.08 -0.26 1.52
N ALA A 68 -0.09 0.49 1.05
CA ALA A 68 0.92 1.18 1.85
C ALA A 68 0.80 2.68 1.67
N ILE A 69 0.83 3.43 2.77
CA ILE A 69 0.71 4.89 2.76
C ILE A 69 1.73 5.46 3.74
N LYS A 70 2.53 6.41 3.25
CA LYS A 70 3.49 7.19 4.03
C LYS A 70 3.01 8.63 4.10
N ALA A 71 2.84 9.13 5.30
CA ALA A 71 2.31 10.47 5.53
C ALA A 71 3.08 11.23 6.60
N GLU A 72 2.94 12.55 6.61
CA GLU A 72 3.60 13.43 7.57
C GLU A 72 3.11 13.17 8.99
N ASP A 73 1.79 12.99 9.15
CA ASP A 73 1.08 12.73 10.40
C ASP A 73 0.29 11.40 10.39
N GLN A 74 -0.42 11.14 11.48
CA GLN A 74 -1.25 9.94 11.60
C GLN A 74 -2.53 10.11 10.77
N LEU A 75 -2.54 9.53 9.58
CA LEU A 75 -3.78 9.30 8.85
C LEU A 75 -4.67 8.32 9.63
N THR A 76 -5.90 8.75 9.88
CA THR A 76 -7.00 7.92 10.37
C THR A 76 -7.80 7.49 9.15
N PHE A 77 -7.81 6.19 8.86
CA PHE A 77 -8.67 5.59 7.86
C PHE A 77 -9.86 4.98 8.61
N GLU A 78 -11.09 5.43 8.32
CA GLU A 78 -12.33 4.76 8.74
C GLU A 78 -12.81 3.77 7.68
#